data_AF-A0A7K1SUE4-F1
#
_entry.id   AF-A0A7K1SUE4-F1
#
_cell.length_a   1.000
_cell.length_b   1.000
_cell.length_c   1.000
_cell.angle_alpha   90.00
_cell.angle_beta   90.00
_cell.angle_gamma   90.00
#
_symmetry.space_group_name_H-M   'P 1'
#
loop_
_entity.id
_entity.type
_entity.pdbx_description
1 polymer ?
#
loop_
_entity_poly.entity_id
_entity_poly.type
_entity_poly.pdbx_seq_one_letter_code
_entity_poly.pdbx_strand_id
1 'polypeptide(L)'
;METSEIKKKLHDYIESAEEEKIKAIYTVLERDMESLYSHWDDPKFVAEMDSRMKELEDGTVKGIPMEEFFAKSRKYLEDLKQKDAV
;
A
#
# COMPACT_ATOMS: atom_id res chain seq x y z
N MET A 1 5.65 31.44 -20.71
CA MET A 1 4.23 31.26 -20.39
C MET A 1 4.17 31.10 -18.89
N GLU A 2 3.47 32.00 -18.22
CA GLU A 2 3.42 32.04 -16.77
C GLU A 2 2.59 30.85 -16.25
N THR A 3 2.90 30.37 -15.04
CA THR A 3 2.17 29.26 -14.41
C THR A 3 0.67 29.56 -14.29
N SER A 4 0.30 30.83 -14.09
CA SER A 4 -1.10 31.28 -14.08
C SER A 4 -1.80 31.07 -15.42
N GLU A 5 -1.10 31.30 -16.53
CA GLU A 5 -1.63 31.09 -17.89
C GLU A 5 -1.81 29.60 -18.19
N ILE A 6 -0.87 28.75 -17.73
CA ILE A 6 -0.97 27.29 -17.85
C ILE A 6 -2.19 26.78 -17.08
N LYS A 7 -2.38 27.21 -15.82
CA LYS A 7 -3.52 26.81 -14.98
C LYS A 7 -4.86 27.19 -15.61
N LYS A 8 -4.96 28.41 -16.13
CA LYS A 8 -6.19 28.87 -16.80
C LYS A 8 -6.52 28.02 -18.03
N LYS A 9 -5.53 27.77 -18.89
CA LYS A 9 -5.73 26.92 -20.09
C LYS A 9 -6.14 25.49 -19.76
N LEU A 10 -5.56 24.90 -18.71
CA LEU A 10 -5.93 23.57 -18.25
C LEU A 10 -7.36 23.53 -17.72
N HIS A 11 -7.76 24.53 -16.93
CA HIS A 11 -9.12 24.64 -16.41
C HIS A 11 -10.14 24.74 -17.56
N ASP A 12 -9.94 25.67 -18.48
CA ASP A 12 -10.84 25.87 -19.63
C ASP A 12 -10.93 24.61 -20.52
N TYR A 13 -9.82 23.87 -20.66
CA TYR A 13 -9.80 22.61 -21.40
C TYR A 13 -10.55 21.48 -20.67
N ILE A 14 -10.40 21.37 -19.36
CA ILE A 14 -11.08 20.33 -18.56
C ILE A 14 -12.60 20.51 -18.58
N GLU A 15 -13.08 21.76 -18.59
CA GLU A 15 -14.52 22.04 -18.64
C GLU A 15 -15.19 21.62 -19.96
N SER A 16 -14.44 21.57 -21.05
CA SER A 16 -14.99 21.39 -22.40
C SER A 16 -14.54 20.10 -23.11
N ALA A 17 -13.55 19.39 -22.58
CA ALA A 17 -13.03 18.19 -23.20
C ALA A 17 -13.97 16.98 -23.05
N GLU A 18 -13.92 16.10 -24.04
CA GLU A 18 -14.63 14.82 -24.04
C GLU A 18 -14.17 13.90 -22.90
N GLU A 19 -15.08 13.09 -22.38
CA GLU A 19 -14.85 12.22 -21.23
C GLU A 19 -13.61 11.32 -21.39
N GLU A 20 -13.39 10.76 -22.58
CA GLU A 20 -12.22 9.92 -22.87
C GLU A 20 -10.90 10.67 -22.69
N LYS A 21 -10.86 11.95 -23.07
CA LYS A 21 -9.67 12.81 -22.93
C LYS A 21 -9.43 13.19 -21.46
N ILE A 22 -10.50 13.46 -20.71
CA ILE A 22 -10.42 13.70 -19.26
C ILE A 22 -9.88 12.47 -18.54
N LYS A 23 -10.39 11.28 -18.85
CA LYS A 23 -9.90 10.01 -18.27
C LYS A 23 -8.44 9.78 -18.59
N ALA A 24 -8.01 9.98 -19.83
CA ALA A 24 -6.61 9.83 -20.21
C ALA A 24 -5.69 10.81 -19.45
N ILE A 25 -6.09 12.09 -19.32
CA ILE A 25 -5.36 13.09 -18.53
C ILE A 25 -5.29 12.69 -17.07
N TYR A 26 -6.41 12.26 -16.48
CA TYR A 26 -6.48 11.81 -15.11
C TYR A 26 -5.54 10.62 -14.87
N THR A 27 -5.59 9.57 -15.69
CA THR A 27 -4.71 8.39 -15.54
C THR A 27 -3.23 8.72 -15.63
N VAL A 28 -2.84 9.65 -16.51
CA VAL A 28 -1.44 10.08 -16.62
C VAL A 28 -1.00 10.86 -15.38
N LEU A 29 -1.87 11.72 -14.86
CA LEU A 29 -1.56 12.58 -13.72
C LEU A 29 -1.80 11.89 -12.37
N GLU A 30 -2.65 10.88 -12.28
CA GLU A 30 -3.05 10.20 -11.04
C GLU A 30 -1.83 9.70 -10.27
N ARG A 31 -0.89 9.06 -10.97
CA ARG A 31 0.37 8.57 -10.39
C ARG A 31 1.26 9.69 -9.82
N ASP A 32 1.17 10.89 -10.38
CA ASP A 32 2.01 12.03 -9.99
C ASP A 32 1.29 12.97 -9.00
N MET A 33 -0.05 12.99 -9.02
CA MET A 33 -0.92 13.74 -8.10
C MET A 33 -1.09 13.00 -6.78
N GLU A 34 -1.29 11.69 -6.85
CA GLU A 34 -1.17 10.83 -5.70
C GLU A 34 0.32 10.64 -5.43
N SER A 35 0.90 11.56 -4.69
CA SER A 35 1.88 11.21 -3.67
C SER A 35 1.19 10.23 -2.70
N LEU A 36 0.92 9.01 -3.18
CA LEU A 36 0.46 7.92 -2.35
C LEU A 36 1.53 7.78 -1.28
N TYR A 37 1.16 8.09 -0.05
CA TYR A 37 2.02 7.84 1.09
C TYR A 37 2.54 6.40 0.97
N SER A 38 3.81 6.26 0.60
CA SER A 38 4.48 4.99 0.52
C SER A 38 5.04 4.73 1.89
N HIS A 39 4.68 3.61 2.51
CA HIS A 39 5.30 3.17 3.76
C HIS A 39 6.82 3.01 3.59
N TRP A 40 7.30 2.81 2.36
CA TRP A 40 8.73 2.74 2.03
C TRP A 40 9.43 4.11 2.07
N ASP A 41 8.67 5.21 2.09
CA ASP A 41 9.22 6.56 2.29
C ASP A 41 9.33 6.93 3.78
N ASP A 42 8.73 6.14 4.69
CA ASP A 42 8.86 6.32 6.15
C ASP A 42 10.14 5.64 6.66
N PRO A 43 11.16 6.39 7.11
CA PRO A 43 12.42 5.82 7.59
C PRO A 43 12.23 4.90 8.80
N LYS A 44 11.20 5.12 9.63
CA LYS A 44 10.94 4.26 10.79
C LYS A 44 10.44 2.89 10.37
N PHE A 45 9.54 2.86 9.39
CA PHE A 45 9.04 1.61 8.82
C PHE A 45 10.17 0.82 8.14
N VAL A 46 11.00 1.49 7.33
CA VAL A 46 12.14 0.86 6.67
C VAL A 46 13.13 0.27 7.69
N ALA A 47 13.48 1.04 8.73
CA ALA A 47 14.39 0.57 9.78
C ALA A 47 13.86 -0.66 10.54
N GLU A 48 12.53 -0.72 10.78
CA GLU A 48 11.91 -1.89 11.38
C GLU A 48 12.01 -3.12 10.47
N MET A 49 11.74 -2.97 9.17
CA MET A 49 11.82 -4.08 8.22
C MET A 49 13.26 -4.59 8.07
N ASP A 50 14.24 -3.69 8.00
CA ASP A 50 15.66 -4.05 7.97
C ASP A 50 16.08 -4.81 9.24
N SER A 51 15.60 -4.37 10.41
CA SER A 51 15.86 -5.08 11.68
C SER A 51 15.27 -6.49 11.66
N ARG A 52 14.02 -6.66 11.20
CA ARG A 52 13.38 -7.97 11.11
C ARG A 52 14.10 -8.90 10.14
N MET A 53 14.55 -8.37 9.00
CA MET A 53 15.31 -9.17 8.03
C MET A 53 16.63 -9.63 8.64
N LYS A 54 17.34 -8.74 9.32
CA LYS A 54 18.59 -9.07 10.02
C LYS A 54 18.37 -10.16 11.07
N GLU A 55 17.32 -10.05 11.88
CA GLU A 55 16.97 -11.05 12.90
C GLU A 55 16.64 -12.43 12.30
N LEU A 56 16.13 -12.48 11.06
CA LEU A 56 15.93 -13.72 10.32
C LEU A 56 17.25 -14.28 9.79
N GLU A 57 18.11 -13.44 9.22
CA GLU A 57 19.40 -13.82 8.64
C GLU A 57 20.40 -14.31 9.69
N ASP A 58 20.45 -13.64 10.85
CA ASP A 58 21.34 -14.00 11.96
C ASP A 58 20.77 -15.11 12.86
N GLY A 59 19.53 -15.54 12.60
CA GLY A 59 18.86 -16.61 13.33
C GLY A 59 18.41 -16.21 14.73
N THR A 60 18.38 -14.91 15.06
CA THR A 60 17.78 -14.38 16.29
C THR A 60 16.31 -14.79 16.39
N VAL A 61 15.57 -14.69 15.28
CA VAL A 61 14.20 -15.18 15.18
C VAL A 61 14.21 -16.64 14.74
N LYS A 62 13.69 -17.52 15.59
CA LYS A 62 13.49 -18.93 15.25
C LYS A 62 12.14 -19.11 14.55
N GLY A 63 12.19 -19.54 13.30
CA GLY A 63 11.03 -20.06 12.60
C GLY A 63 10.50 -21.34 13.25
N ILE A 64 9.25 -21.67 12.95
CA ILE A 64 8.65 -22.97 13.28
C ILE A 64 8.47 -23.78 11.99
N PRO A 65 8.48 -25.13 12.06
CA PRO A 65 8.13 -25.96 10.92
C PRO A 65 6.73 -25.60 10.38
N MET A 66 6.55 -25.72 9.07
CA MET A 66 5.29 -25.39 8.40
C MET A 66 4.11 -26.21 8.95
N GLU A 67 4.35 -27.47 9.27
CA GLU A 67 3.36 -28.37 9.85
C GLU A 67 2.87 -27.87 11.21
N GLU A 68 3.80 -27.35 12.03
CA GLU A 68 3.49 -26.77 13.33
C GLU A 68 2.70 -25.46 13.18
N PHE A 69 3.10 -24.61 12.22
CA PHE A 69 2.35 -23.39 11.89
C PHE A 69 0.90 -23.70 11.52
N PHE A 70 0.68 -24.61 10.57
CA PHE A 70 -0.67 -24.97 10.14
C PHE A 70 -1.50 -25.63 11.25
N ALA A 71 -0.88 -26.44 12.11
CA ALA A 71 -1.56 -27.02 13.27
C ALA A 71 -2.05 -25.92 14.22
N LYS A 72 -1.22 -24.93 14.53
CA LYS A 72 -1.60 -23.77 15.36
C LYS A 72 -2.70 -22.93 14.71
N SER A 73 -2.59 -22.64 13.41
CA SER A 73 -3.61 -21.87 12.69
C SER A 73 -4.97 -22.55 12.68
N ARG A 74 -5.02 -23.87 12.46
CA ARG A 74 -6.29 -24.63 12.50
C ARG A 74 -6.93 -24.58 13.88
N LYS A 75 -6.14 -24.82 14.93
CA LYS A 75 -6.64 -24.75 16.32
C LYS A 75 -7.19 -23.37 16.66
N TYR A 76 -6.48 -22.30 16.28
CA TYR A 76 -6.94 -20.93 16.47
C TYR A 76 -8.29 -20.65 15.78
N LEU A 77 -8.47 -21.13 14.55
CA LEU A 77 -9.73 -20.99 13.82
C LEU A 77 -10.88 -21.77 14.46
N GLU A 78 -10.61 -22.94 15.05
CA GLU A 78 -11.60 -23.71 15.80
C GLU A 78 -12.02 -23.00 17.09
N ASP A 79 -11.06 -22.44 17.83
CA ASP A 79 -11.31 -21.69 19.07
C ASP A 79 -12.16 -20.43 18.82
N LEU A 80 -11.94 -19.74 17.69
CA LEU A 80 -12.77 -18.60 17.27
C LEU A 80 -14.21 -19.02 16.98
N LYS A 81 -14.41 -20.10 16.22
CA LYS A 81 -15.75 -20.63 15.92
C LYS A 81 -16.53 -21.06 17.17
N GLN A 82 -15.84 -21.57 18.19
CA GLN A 82 -16.46 -21.95 19.45
C GLN A 82 -16.86 -20.73 20.30
N LYS A 83 -16.10 -19.63 20.22
CA LYS A 83 -16.46 -18.36 20.90
C LYS A 83 -17.66 -17.66 20.28
N ASP A 84 -17.81 -17.74 18.96
CA ASP A 84 -18.95 -17.14 18.25
C ASP A 84 -20.25 -17.96 18.41
N ALA A 85 -20.16 -19.18 18.94
CA ALA A 85 -21.30 -20.08 19.17
C ALA A 85 -21.89 -20.02 20.58
N VAL A 86 -21.34 -19.16 21.46
CA VAL A 86 -21.78 -18.93 22.86
C VAL A 86 -22.32 -17.51 22.97
#